data_AF-A0A2D6STB5-F1
#
_entry.id   AF-A0A2D6STB5-F1
#
_cell.length_a   1.000
_cell.length_b   1.000
_cell.length_c   1.000
_cell.angle_alpha   90.00
_cell.angle_beta   90.00
_cell.angle_gamma   90.00
#
_symmetry.space_group_name_H-M   'P 1'
#
loop_
_entity.id
_entity.type
_entity.pdbx_description
1 polymer ?
#
loop_
_entity_poly.entity_id
_entity_poly.type
_entity_poly.pdbx_seq_one_letter_code
_entity_poly.pdbx_strand_id
1 'polypeptide(L)'
;MIYCNAPTFETWLAPPQEDFPRPTWTKLFANGQLLSNSIEYANWNADPTKLWVCEQCWSSGCSGSGLTRIVRLSSQVLWLRPRLEHIDTDWLDESSFIPTPLLMPRRGWDQLSNEFSEVPAFEELQRPTKIDLFTLWIEEMPDDVRTLLPHDGLGIDNLSRTLRRNTLATDPLSFSDSVSVIERIVEAANEDPASQFEGDLLPIDKTTEPITSLFFDGPLVPEWRAFTTPGHDLVIGNQWVLARHCSEG
;
A
#
# COMPACT_ATOMS: atom_id res chain seq x y z
N MET A 1 -5.27 0.77 -5.75
CA MET A 1 -5.20 -0.44 -4.88
C MET A 1 -6.02 -1.61 -5.44
N ILE A 2 -5.50 -2.83 -5.38
CA ILE A 2 -6.19 -4.08 -5.77
C ILE A 2 -6.87 -4.71 -4.54
N TYR A 3 -8.14 -5.09 -4.65
CA TYR A 3 -8.83 -5.86 -3.61
C TYR A 3 -8.81 -7.36 -3.94
N CYS A 4 -8.11 -8.14 -3.12
CA CYS A 4 -7.99 -9.60 -3.26
C CYS A 4 -8.88 -10.31 -2.24
N ASN A 5 -10.08 -10.72 -2.66
CA ASN A 5 -10.99 -11.45 -1.78
C ASN A 5 -10.65 -12.94 -1.65
N ALA A 6 -10.05 -13.53 -2.69
CA ALA A 6 -9.71 -14.94 -2.73
C ALA A 6 -8.38 -15.12 -3.49
N PRO A 7 -7.26 -15.35 -2.79
CA PRO A 7 -6.01 -15.70 -3.46
C PRO A 7 -6.13 -17.05 -4.17
N THR A 8 -5.36 -17.23 -5.23
CA THR A 8 -5.27 -18.50 -5.95
C THR A 8 -3.84 -19.01 -5.99
N PHE A 9 -3.68 -20.32 -6.06
CA PHE A 9 -2.39 -21.00 -5.95
C PHE A 9 -2.11 -21.82 -7.20
N GLU A 10 -0.86 -21.81 -7.65
CA GLU A 10 -0.40 -22.68 -8.74
C GLU A 10 0.88 -23.40 -8.32
N THR A 11 0.79 -24.72 -8.20
CA THR A 11 1.93 -25.58 -7.92
C THR A 11 2.76 -25.79 -9.19
N TRP A 12 4.08 -25.64 -9.08
CA TRP A 12 5.00 -25.85 -10.18
C TRP A 12 6.34 -26.41 -9.71
N LEU A 13 7.14 -26.94 -10.63
CA LEU A 13 8.51 -27.37 -10.34
C LEU A 13 9.46 -26.20 -10.53
N ALA A 14 10.33 -25.97 -9.55
CA ALA A 14 11.37 -24.96 -9.67
C ALA A 14 12.25 -25.20 -10.91
N PRO A 15 12.80 -24.14 -11.53
CA PRO A 15 13.76 -24.27 -12.61
C PRO A 15 14.96 -25.12 -12.17
N PRO A 16 15.54 -25.95 -13.06
CA PRO A 16 16.63 -26.85 -12.69
C PRO A 16 17.87 -26.07 -12.22
N GLN A 17 18.49 -26.56 -11.14
CA GLN A 17 19.78 -26.10 -10.65
C GLN A 17 20.74 -27.31 -10.62
N GLU A 18 22.00 -27.09 -11.00
CA GLU A 18 23.01 -28.14 -10.99
C GLU A 18 23.18 -28.71 -9.58
N ASP A 19 23.22 -30.03 -9.45
CA ASP A 19 23.43 -30.77 -8.19
C ASP A 19 22.34 -30.70 -7.11
N PHE A 20 21.20 -30.04 -7.36
CA PHE A 20 20.09 -29.99 -6.38
C PHE A 20 18.79 -30.62 -6.90
N PRO A 21 18.07 -31.41 -6.08
CA PRO A 21 16.74 -31.88 -6.45
C PRO A 21 15.80 -30.69 -6.58
N ARG A 22 15.00 -30.65 -7.65
CA ARG A 22 14.04 -29.57 -7.89
C ARG A 22 12.93 -29.60 -6.83
N PRO A 23 12.81 -28.57 -5.99
CA PRO A 23 11.67 -28.47 -5.10
C PRO A 23 10.40 -28.18 -5.90
N THR A 24 9.27 -28.50 -5.28
CA THR A 24 7.97 -28.00 -5.71
C THR A 24 7.77 -26.62 -5.08
N TRP A 25 7.35 -25.65 -5.88
CA TRP A 25 7.03 -24.30 -5.45
C TRP A 25 5.55 -24.04 -5.66
N THR A 26 5.01 -23.12 -4.88
CA THR A 26 3.65 -22.62 -5.06
C THR A 26 3.67 -21.13 -5.35
N LYS A 27 3.12 -20.75 -6.51
CA LYS A 27 2.89 -19.36 -6.86
C LYS A 27 1.64 -18.84 -6.17
N LEU A 28 1.70 -17.60 -5.69
CA LEU A 28 0.56 -16.87 -5.14
C LEU A 28 0.07 -15.85 -6.15
N PHE A 29 -1.22 -15.88 -6.45
CA PHE A 29 -1.88 -14.89 -7.30
C PHE A 29 -3.02 -14.18 -6.59
N ALA A 30 -3.26 -12.94 -6.99
CA ALA A 30 -4.43 -12.16 -6.62
C ALA A 30 -5.03 -11.51 -7.88
N ASN A 31 -6.29 -11.81 -8.20
CA ASN A 31 -6.97 -11.30 -9.40
C ASN A 31 -6.14 -11.48 -10.69
N GLY A 32 -5.42 -12.60 -10.81
CA GLY A 32 -4.55 -12.90 -11.96
C GLY A 32 -3.16 -12.28 -11.91
N GLN A 33 -2.87 -11.38 -10.97
CA GLN A 33 -1.52 -10.83 -10.76
C GLN A 33 -0.68 -11.77 -9.90
N LEU A 34 0.53 -12.09 -10.36
CA LEU A 34 1.51 -12.84 -9.58
C LEU A 34 2.04 -11.97 -8.44
N LEU A 35 1.83 -12.42 -7.21
CA LEU A 35 2.32 -11.76 -5.99
C LEU A 35 3.64 -12.36 -5.50
N SER A 36 3.73 -13.70 -5.52
CA SER A 36 4.91 -14.46 -5.13
C SER A 36 5.12 -15.60 -6.10
N ASN A 37 6.37 -15.83 -6.54
CA ASN A 37 6.71 -16.97 -7.39
C ASN A 37 6.99 -18.26 -6.59
N SER A 38 7.13 -18.16 -5.26
CA SER A 38 7.26 -19.27 -4.32
C SER A 38 6.90 -18.84 -2.90
N ILE A 39 5.81 -19.39 -2.37
CA ILE A 39 5.39 -19.15 -0.98
C ILE A 39 6.38 -19.76 0.01
N GLU A 40 6.89 -20.96 -0.28
CA GLU A 40 7.70 -21.76 0.63
C GLU A 40 9.10 -21.17 0.88
N TYR A 41 9.61 -20.39 -0.07
CA TYR A 41 10.96 -19.83 -0.02
C TYR A 41 10.96 -18.30 0.08
N ALA A 42 9.78 -17.66 0.07
CA ALA A 42 9.63 -16.24 0.36
C ALA A 42 10.02 -15.94 1.81
N ASN A 43 10.60 -14.75 2.04
CA ASN A 43 11.00 -14.31 3.37
C ASN A 43 9.87 -13.51 4.02
N TRP A 44 8.81 -14.20 4.46
CA TRP A 44 7.60 -13.61 5.04
C TRP A 44 7.82 -12.82 6.34
N ASN A 45 8.86 -13.17 7.09
CA ASN A 45 9.17 -12.55 8.38
C ASN A 45 10.11 -11.34 8.26
N ALA A 46 10.49 -10.95 7.04
CA ALA A 46 11.29 -9.76 6.79
C ALA A 46 10.42 -8.54 6.51
N ASP A 47 11.02 -7.37 6.76
CA ASP A 47 10.47 -6.06 6.47
C ASP A 47 11.56 -5.22 5.76
N PRO A 48 11.47 -5.02 4.44
CA PRO A 48 10.39 -5.47 3.57
C PRO A 48 10.36 -6.98 3.38
N THR A 49 9.16 -7.50 3.14
CA THR A 49 8.93 -8.89 2.76
C THR A 49 9.45 -9.12 1.35
N LYS A 50 10.26 -10.17 1.19
CA LYS A 50 10.79 -10.60 -0.12
C LYS A 50 9.98 -11.78 -0.63
N LEU A 51 9.05 -11.51 -1.53
CA LEU A 51 8.10 -12.51 -2.02
C LEU A 51 8.59 -13.29 -3.22
N TRP A 52 9.63 -12.79 -3.89
CA TRP A 52 10.20 -13.45 -5.04
C TRP A 52 11.51 -14.13 -4.68
N VAL A 53 11.71 -15.27 -5.31
CA VAL A 53 12.87 -16.12 -5.14
C VAL A 53 13.61 -16.15 -6.46
N CYS A 54 14.93 -16.00 -6.42
CA CYS A 54 15.74 -16.08 -7.64
C CYS A 54 15.65 -17.49 -8.24
N GLU A 55 15.22 -17.57 -9.49
CA GLU A 55 15.05 -18.85 -10.19
C GLU A 55 16.37 -19.59 -10.47
N GLN A 56 17.51 -18.90 -10.39
CA GLN A 56 18.84 -19.49 -10.62
C GLN A 56 19.45 -20.12 -9.37
N CYS A 57 19.25 -19.52 -8.20
CA CYS A 57 19.89 -19.95 -6.94
C CYS A 57 18.90 -20.28 -5.82
N TRP A 58 17.59 -20.21 -6.11
CA TRP A 58 16.48 -20.48 -5.22
C TRP A 58 16.51 -19.71 -3.90
N SER A 59 17.19 -18.56 -3.88
CA SER A 59 17.31 -17.68 -2.71
C SER A 59 16.47 -16.42 -2.89
N SER A 60 15.64 -16.12 -1.89
CA SER A 60 14.92 -14.83 -1.79
C SER A 60 15.87 -13.64 -1.57
N GLY A 61 17.08 -13.89 -1.08
CA GLY A 61 18.11 -12.84 -0.91
C GLY A 61 18.65 -12.29 -2.23
N CYS A 62 18.62 -13.10 -3.30
CA CYS A 62 19.14 -12.75 -4.62
C CYS A 62 18.10 -12.09 -5.54
N SER A 63 16.81 -12.28 -5.26
CA SER A 63 15.76 -11.60 -6.03
C SER A 63 15.76 -10.11 -5.69
N GLY A 64 15.95 -9.28 -6.71
CA GLY A 64 15.77 -7.84 -6.60
C GLY A 64 14.31 -7.39 -6.76
N SER A 65 13.37 -8.33 -6.93
CA SER A 65 11.96 -8.08 -7.20
C SER A 65 11.04 -8.59 -6.10
N GLY A 66 9.78 -8.17 -6.14
CA GLY A 66 8.74 -8.64 -5.22
C GLY A 66 8.88 -8.12 -3.79
N LEU A 67 9.47 -6.94 -3.63
CA LEU A 67 9.56 -6.27 -2.34
C LEU A 67 8.22 -5.62 -1.99
N THR A 68 7.74 -5.87 -0.77
CA THR A 68 6.53 -5.23 -0.24
C THR A 68 6.58 -5.17 1.28
N ARG A 69 5.82 -4.26 1.89
CA ARG A 69 5.56 -4.23 3.32
C ARG A 69 4.18 -4.83 3.57
N ILE A 70 4.12 -5.92 4.33
CA ILE A 70 2.85 -6.58 4.69
C ILE A 70 2.49 -6.23 6.12
N VAL A 71 1.34 -5.56 6.31
CA VAL A 71 0.86 -5.10 7.62
C VAL A 71 -0.61 -5.41 7.79
N ARG A 72 -1.08 -5.52 9.03
CA ARG A 72 -2.50 -5.70 9.35
C ARG A 72 -3.15 -4.38 9.78
N LEU A 73 -4.33 -4.12 9.26
CA LEU A 73 -5.18 -3.00 9.67
C LEU A 73 -6.59 -3.52 9.91
N SER A 74 -7.05 -3.47 11.16
CA SER A 74 -8.32 -4.05 11.63
C SER A 74 -8.54 -5.50 11.17
N SER A 75 -9.40 -5.72 10.17
CA SER A 75 -9.74 -7.03 9.62
C SER A 75 -9.14 -7.27 8.23
N GLN A 76 -8.13 -6.50 7.86
CA GLN A 76 -7.51 -6.51 6.54
C GLN A 76 -5.99 -6.65 6.67
N VAL A 77 -5.38 -7.22 5.63
CA VAL A 77 -3.95 -7.22 5.37
C VAL A 77 -3.68 -6.28 4.21
N LEU A 78 -2.80 -5.32 4.45
CA LEU A 78 -2.31 -4.35 3.47
C LEU A 78 -0.93 -4.78 2.99
N TRP A 79 -0.78 -4.76 1.67
CA TRP A 79 0.47 -4.94 0.96
C TRP A 79 0.85 -3.60 0.39
N LEU A 80 1.87 -2.99 0.97
CA LEU A 80 2.25 -1.62 0.73
C LEU A 80 3.62 -1.58 0.03
N ARG A 81 3.91 -0.44 -0.58
CA ARG A 81 5.28 -0.14 -0.98
C ARG A 81 6.17 -0.10 0.27
N PRO A 82 7.37 -0.69 0.23
CA PRO A 82 8.25 -0.71 1.39
C PRO A 82 8.86 0.67 1.66
N ARG A 83 9.26 0.91 2.91
CA ARG A 83 10.00 2.13 3.27
C ARG A 83 11.45 2.01 2.79
N LEU A 84 11.89 2.98 2.00
CA LEU A 84 13.23 2.95 1.40
C LEU A 84 14.34 3.44 2.35
N GLU A 85 13.98 4.07 3.48
CA GLU A 85 14.93 4.67 4.44
C GLU A 85 15.93 3.68 5.05
N HIS A 86 15.65 2.38 4.97
CA HIS A 86 16.48 1.32 5.55
C HIS A 86 16.97 0.30 4.51
N ILE A 87 16.80 0.59 3.22
CA ILE A 87 17.18 -0.30 2.14
C ILE A 87 18.23 0.40 1.30
N ASP A 88 19.29 -0.32 0.92
CA ASP A 88 20.23 0.15 -0.08
C ASP A 88 19.48 0.29 -1.43
N THR A 89 19.26 1.53 -1.85
CA THR A 89 18.45 1.87 -3.04
C THR A 89 19.25 1.88 -4.33
N ASP A 90 20.58 1.74 -4.30
CA ASP A 90 21.43 1.94 -5.48
C ASP A 90 21.15 0.94 -6.62
N TRP A 91 20.53 -0.20 -6.30
CA TRP A 91 20.15 -1.25 -7.24
C TRP A 91 18.64 -1.45 -7.37
N LEU A 92 17.82 -0.65 -6.67
CA LEU A 92 16.37 -0.75 -6.73
C LEU A 92 15.80 0.13 -7.84
N ASP A 93 14.88 -0.43 -8.62
CA ASP A 93 14.05 0.31 -9.56
C ASP A 93 12.56 0.03 -9.32
N GLU A 94 11.67 0.66 -10.07
CA GLU A 94 10.21 0.47 -9.90
C GLU A 94 9.77 -1.00 -10.09
N SER A 95 10.50 -1.79 -10.87
CA SER A 95 10.21 -3.21 -11.09
C SER A 95 10.61 -4.10 -9.90
N SER A 96 11.37 -3.55 -8.95
CA SER A 96 11.73 -4.23 -7.71
C SER A 96 10.54 -4.44 -6.77
N PHE A 97 9.50 -3.62 -6.88
CA PHE A 97 8.35 -3.63 -5.98
C PHE A 97 7.17 -4.40 -6.56
N ILE A 98 6.25 -4.85 -5.70
CA ILE A 98 4.92 -5.25 -6.18
C ILE A 98 4.24 -3.99 -6.75
N PRO A 99 3.77 -4.01 -8.02
CA PRO A 99 3.46 -2.78 -8.78
C PRO A 99 2.23 -2.02 -8.29
N THR A 100 1.41 -2.60 -7.42
CA THR A 100 0.19 -1.95 -6.92
C THR A 100 -0.09 -2.38 -5.49
N PRO A 101 -0.43 -1.43 -4.59
CA PRO A 101 -0.88 -1.78 -3.26
C PRO A 101 -2.06 -2.76 -3.31
N LEU A 102 -2.07 -3.71 -2.38
CA LEU A 102 -3.09 -4.74 -2.33
C LEU A 102 -3.75 -4.79 -0.95
N LEU A 103 -5.05 -4.99 -0.95
CA LEU A 103 -5.89 -5.18 0.23
C LEU A 103 -6.45 -6.60 0.20
N MET A 104 -6.21 -7.36 1.26
CA MET A 104 -6.74 -8.72 1.44
C MET A 104 -7.53 -8.81 2.74
N PRO A 105 -8.78 -9.30 2.74
CA PRO A 105 -9.50 -9.57 3.97
C PRO A 105 -8.79 -10.60 4.82
N ARG A 106 -8.90 -10.48 6.14
CA ARG A 106 -8.37 -11.44 7.11
C ARG A 106 -8.71 -12.88 6.74
N ARG A 107 -9.93 -13.16 6.28
CA ARG A 107 -10.32 -14.51 5.84
C ARG A 107 -9.44 -15.05 4.72
N GLY A 108 -9.07 -14.22 3.74
CA GLY A 108 -8.18 -14.60 2.64
C GLY A 108 -6.76 -14.87 3.15
N TRP A 109 -6.29 -14.05 4.09
CA TRP A 109 -5.00 -14.27 4.74
C TRP A 109 -4.98 -15.53 5.60
N ASP A 110 -6.01 -15.76 6.41
CA ASP A 110 -6.15 -16.95 7.25
C ASP A 110 -6.18 -18.22 6.38
N GLN A 111 -6.80 -18.18 5.20
CA GLN A 111 -6.72 -19.30 4.23
C GLN A 111 -5.26 -19.56 3.83
N LEU A 112 -4.54 -18.52 3.43
CA LEU A 112 -3.13 -18.60 3.05
C LEU A 112 -2.26 -19.15 4.21
N SER A 113 -2.38 -18.60 5.42
CA SER A 113 -1.56 -19.02 6.57
C SER A 113 -1.90 -20.43 7.08
N ASN A 114 -3.14 -20.88 6.89
CA ASN A 114 -3.53 -22.25 7.24
C ASN A 114 -3.02 -23.28 6.22
N GLU A 115 -2.87 -22.87 4.96
CA GLU A 115 -2.40 -23.75 3.88
C GLU A 115 -0.85 -23.82 3.83
N PHE A 116 -0.17 -22.72 4.14
CA PHE A 116 1.30 -22.62 4.09
C PHE A 116 1.87 -22.14 5.42
N SER A 117 2.64 -23.01 6.08
CA SER A 117 3.20 -22.74 7.42
C SER A 117 4.26 -21.64 7.46
N GLU A 118 4.82 -21.28 6.30
CA GLU A 118 5.80 -20.21 6.14
C GLU A 118 5.17 -18.83 6.24
N VAL A 119 3.86 -18.73 6.00
CA VAL A 119 3.10 -17.49 6.05
C VAL A 119 2.69 -17.23 7.50
N PRO A 120 3.04 -16.08 8.08
CA PRO A 120 2.74 -15.78 9.48
C PRO A 120 1.23 -15.67 9.72
N ALA A 121 0.82 -15.99 10.93
CA ALA A 121 -0.57 -15.82 11.33
C ALA A 121 -0.96 -14.33 11.28
N PHE A 122 -2.25 -14.04 11.05
CA PHE A 122 -2.72 -12.65 10.93
C PHE A 122 -2.29 -11.76 12.09
N GLU A 123 -2.29 -12.26 13.33
CA GLU A 123 -1.96 -11.47 14.53
C GLU A 123 -0.45 -11.21 14.70
N GLU A 124 0.39 -11.97 14.00
CA GLU A 124 1.85 -11.80 13.98
C GLU A 124 2.28 -10.67 13.05
N LEU A 125 1.40 -10.26 12.12
CA LEU A 125 1.66 -9.11 11.27
C LEU A 125 1.73 -7.82 12.08
N GLN A 126 2.68 -6.96 11.71
CA GLN A 126 2.79 -5.63 12.28
C GLN A 126 1.58 -4.77 11.90
N ARG A 127 1.23 -3.79 12.73
CA ARG A 127 0.29 -2.73 12.36
C ARG A 127 0.98 -1.70 11.45
N PRO A 128 0.27 -1.04 10.52
CA PRO A 128 0.82 0.08 9.78
C PRO A 128 1.15 1.22 10.74
N THR A 129 2.18 1.99 10.43
CA THR A 129 2.37 3.29 11.07
C THR A 129 1.63 4.38 10.30
N LYS A 130 1.57 5.60 10.82
CA LYS A 130 1.01 6.73 10.08
C LYS A 130 1.65 6.87 8.71
N ILE A 131 2.99 6.85 8.64
CA ILE A 131 3.68 7.06 7.35
C ILE A 131 3.33 6.03 6.28
N ASP A 132 3.04 4.78 6.68
CA ASP A 132 2.60 3.74 5.74
C ASP A 132 1.29 4.13 5.04
N LEU A 133 0.31 4.62 5.82
CA LEU A 133 -1.02 4.95 5.30
C LEU A 133 -1.03 6.28 4.55
N PHE A 134 -0.18 7.22 4.95
CA PHE A 134 0.02 8.47 4.22
C PHE A 134 0.72 8.25 2.88
N THR A 135 1.72 7.37 2.84
CA THR A 135 2.37 6.97 1.59
C THR A 135 1.34 6.32 0.67
N LEU A 136 0.55 5.37 1.18
CA LEU A 136 -0.54 4.75 0.42
C LEU A 136 -1.54 5.80 -0.11
N TRP A 137 -1.92 6.78 0.71
CA TRP A 137 -2.84 7.85 0.31
C TRP A 137 -2.29 8.70 -0.83
N ILE A 138 -1.00 9.05 -0.80
CA ILE A 138 -0.32 9.78 -1.87
C ILE A 138 -0.16 8.92 -3.12
N GLU A 139 0.11 7.62 -2.98
CA GLU A 139 0.23 6.69 -4.11
C GLU A 139 -1.08 6.53 -4.90
N GLU A 140 -2.23 6.73 -4.27
CA GLU A 140 -3.54 6.71 -4.92
C GLU A 140 -3.91 8.05 -5.59
N MET A 141 -3.04 9.06 -5.50
CA MET A 141 -3.15 10.29 -6.29
C MET A 141 -2.94 10.00 -7.78
N PRO A 142 -3.65 10.68 -8.70
CA PRO A 142 -3.41 10.54 -10.14
C PRO A 142 -1.93 10.72 -10.49
N ASP A 143 -1.39 9.83 -11.32
CA ASP A 143 0.05 9.78 -11.65
C ASP A 143 0.59 11.11 -12.19
N ASP A 144 -0.19 11.79 -13.04
CA ASP A 144 0.17 13.09 -13.60
C ASP A 144 0.38 14.17 -12.52
N VAL A 145 -0.32 14.08 -11.39
CA VAL A 145 -0.18 15.00 -10.26
C VAL A 145 0.93 14.51 -9.33
N ARG A 146 1.00 13.21 -9.08
CA ARG A 146 2.01 12.58 -8.22
C ARG A 146 3.43 12.83 -8.74
N THR A 147 3.63 12.82 -10.06
CA THR A 147 4.94 13.14 -10.69
C THR A 147 5.37 14.60 -10.53
N LEU A 148 4.47 15.51 -10.15
CA LEU A 148 4.79 16.90 -9.81
C LEU A 148 5.29 17.05 -8.37
N LEU A 149 5.17 16.00 -7.55
CA LEU A 149 5.74 16.00 -6.21
C LEU A 149 7.26 15.87 -6.32
N PRO A 150 8.02 16.71 -5.60
CA PRO A 150 9.47 16.58 -5.52
C PRO A 150 9.90 15.17 -5.07
N HIS A 151 10.95 14.64 -5.69
CA HIS A 151 11.50 13.32 -5.38
C HIS A 151 12.36 13.29 -4.09
N ASP A 152 12.52 14.43 -3.39
CA ASP A 152 13.30 14.53 -2.15
C ASP A 152 12.46 14.12 -0.92
N GLY A 153 12.31 12.80 -0.75
CA GLY A 153 11.53 12.19 0.34
C GLY A 153 10.09 11.91 -0.05
N LEU A 154 9.20 11.75 0.93
CA LEU A 154 7.77 11.44 0.69
C LEU A 154 6.99 12.57 -0.01
N GLY A 155 7.64 13.69 -0.33
CA GLY A 155 7.02 14.86 -0.98
C GLY A 155 5.97 15.57 -0.12
N ILE A 156 5.77 15.12 1.12
CA ILE A 156 4.69 15.53 2.03
C ILE A 156 4.74 17.04 2.32
N ASP A 157 5.92 17.58 2.62
CA ASP A 157 6.09 19.01 2.96
C ASP A 157 5.79 19.93 1.77
N ASN A 158 5.90 19.41 0.56
CA ASN A 158 5.66 20.14 -0.68
C ASN A 158 4.25 19.88 -1.24
N LEU A 159 3.52 18.89 -0.70
CA LEU A 159 2.19 18.49 -1.18
C LEU A 159 1.24 19.68 -1.27
N SER A 160 1.06 20.42 -0.19
CA SER A 160 0.15 21.57 -0.15
C SER A 160 0.53 22.64 -1.18
N ARG A 161 1.83 22.86 -1.42
CA ARG A 161 2.30 23.81 -2.44
C ARG A 161 2.00 23.31 -3.86
N THR A 162 2.21 22.02 -4.12
CA THR A 162 1.91 21.39 -5.41
C THR A 162 0.42 21.44 -5.68
N LEU A 163 -0.42 21.08 -4.70
CA LEU A 163 -1.88 21.16 -4.83
C LEU A 163 -2.34 22.60 -5.05
N ARG A 164 -1.75 23.58 -4.34
CA ARG A 164 -2.08 24.99 -4.51
C ARG A 164 -1.88 25.50 -5.93
N ARG A 165 -0.90 24.94 -6.65
CA ARG A 165 -0.54 25.36 -8.01
C ARG A 165 -1.33 24.66 -9.10
N ASN A 166 -1.72 23.40 -8.87
CA ASN A 166 -2.21 22.53 -9.93
C ASN A 166 -3.70 22.16 -9.80
N THR A 167 -4.31 22.39 -8.63
CA THR A 167 -5.74 22.12 -8.45
C THR A 167 -6.56 23.23 -9.14
N LEU A 168 -7.48 22.82 -10.00
CA LEU A 168 -8.41 23.71 -10.71
C LEU A 168 -9.69 23.96 -9.92
N ALA A 169 -10.20 22.93 -9.25
CA ALA A 169 -11.45 22.98 -8.50
C ALA A 169 -11.46 21.97 -7.36
N THR A 170 -12.38 22.17 -6.42
CA THR A 170 -12.66 21.23 -5.32
C THR A 170 -14.17 21.13 -5.12
N ASP A 171 -14.64 19.98 -4.64
CA ASP A 171 -16.05 19.72 -4.29
C ASP A 171 -16.10 18.74 -3.10
N PRO A 172 -16.91 18.95 -2.05
CA PRO A 172 -17.86 20.06 -1.85
C PRO A 172 -17.25 21.29 -1.16
N LEU A 173 -16.02 21.17 -0.65
CA LEU A 173 -15.36 22.27 0.04
C LEU A 173 -14.86 23.34 -0.93
N SER A 174 -14.69 24.56 -0.41
CA SER A 174 -13.93 25.58 -1.12
C SER A 174 -12.46 25.15 -1.25
N PHE A 175 -11.75 25.72 -2.23
CA PHE A 175 -10.34 25.41 -2.43
C PHE A 175 -9.49 25.77 -1.21
N SER A 176 -9.74 26.92 -0.57
CA SER A 176 -9.00 27.32 0.64
C SER A 176 -9.22 26.34 1.79
N ASP A 177 -10.46 25.90 2.00
CA ASP A 177 -10.78 24.96 3.08
C ASP A 177 -10.17 23.59 2.81
N SER A 178 -10.26 23.11 1.56
CA SER A 178 -9.66 21.84 1.14
C SER A 178 -8.16 21.81 1.41
N VAL A 179 -7.45 22.89 1.04
CA VAL A 179 -6.00 22.96 1.26
C VAL A 179 -5.68 23.04 2.75
N SER A 180 -6.44 23.80 3.56
CA SER A 180 -6.23 23.83 5.01
C SER A 180 -6.48 22.48 5.69
N VAL A 181 -7.42 21.68 5.19
CA VAL A 181 -7.60 20.30 5.66
C VAL A 181 -6.37 19.45 5.33
N ILE A 182 -5.87 19.52 4.09
CA ILE A 182 -4.69 18.76 3.67
C ILE A 182 -3.45 19.18 4.45
N GLU A 183 -3.25 20.47 4.71
CA GLU A 183 -2.15 20.97 5.54
C GLU A 183 -2.17 20.37 6.95
N ARG A 184 -3.34 20.30 7.59
CA ARG A 184 -3.50 19.64 8.91
C ARG A 184 -3.27 18.14 8.86
N ILE A 185 -3.74 17.49 7.80
CA ILE A 185 -3.54 16.05 7.55
C ILE A 185 -2.04 15.77 7.44
N VAL A 186 -1.31 16.56 6.65
CA VAL A 186 0.15 16.50 6.48
C VAL A 186 0.88 16.77 7.80
N GLU A 187 0.49 17.82 8.53
CA GLU A 187 1.09 18.15 9.83
C GLU A 187 0.94 16.99 10.84
N ALA A 188 -0.25 16.39 10.92
CA ALA A 188 -0.51 15.24 11.79
C ALA A 188 0.26 13.97 11.37
N ALA A 189 0.59 13.82 10.09
CA ALA A 189 1.45 12.76 9.58
C ALA A 189 2.89 12.91 10.07
N ASN A 190 3.38 14.16 10.03
CA ASN A 190 4.77 14.51 10.33
C ASN A 190 5.05 14.61 11.84
N GLU A 191 4.04 14.81 12.69
CA GLU A 191 4.24 14.92 14.14
C GLU A 191 4.82 13.64 14.76
N ASP A 192 4.34 12.46 14.34
CA ASP A 192 4.84 11.16 14.79
C ASP A 192 4.66 10.09 13.70
N PRO A 193 5.48 10.10 12.63
CA PRO A 193 5.29 9.24 11.45
C PRO A 193 5.45 7.73 11.76
N ALA A 194 6.22 7.41 12.80
CA ALA A 194 6.52 6.04 13.21
C ALA A 194 5.46 5.46 14.18
N SER A 195 4.58 6.28 14.75
CA SER A 195 3.47 5.78 15.56
C SER A 195 2.57 4.82 14.79
N GLN A 196 2.16 3.75 15.46
CA GLN A 196 1.17 2.81 14.94
C GLN A 196 -0.15 3.55 14.72
N PHE A 197 -0.78 3.28 13.58
CA PHE A 197 -2.09 3.81 13.29
C PHE A 197 -3.18 2.92 13.90
N GLU A 198 -4.17 3.56 14.54
CA GLU A 198 -5.37 2.90 15.04
C GLU A 198 -6.61 3.44 14.33
N GLY A 199 -7.30 2.57 13.61
CA GLY A 199 -8.50 2.90 12.87
C GLY A 199 -8.91 1.75 11.96
N ASP A 200 -10.05 1.94 11.31
CA ASP A 200 -10.66 0.96 10.43
C ASP A 200 -10.55 1.38 8.97
N LEU A 201 -10.37 0.40 8.10
CA LEU A 201 -10.56 0.60 6.67
C LEU A 201 -11.99 0.18 6.31
N LEU A 202 -12.82 1.16 5.97
CA LEU A 202 -14.23 0.99 5.66
C LEU A 202 -14.49 1.16 4.17
N PRO A 203 -15.38 0.37 3.57
CA PRO A 203 -15.86 0.66 2.22
C PRO A 203 -16.51 2.05 2.15
N ILE A 204 -16.30 2.74 1.03
CA ILE A 204 -16.76 4.12 0.83
C ILE A 204 -18.29 4.26 0.84
N ASP A 205 -19.02 3.19 0.53
CA ASP A 205 -20.49 3.15 0.61
C ASP A 205 -21.02 3.02 2.05
N LYS A 206 -20.13 2.78 3.01
CA LYS A 206 -20.44 2.78 4.45
C LYS A 206 -20.24 4.12 5.11
N THR A 207 -19.54 5.06 4.48
CA THR A 207 -19.47 6.43 5.00
C THR A 207 -20.71 7.22 4.59
N THR A 208 -21.26 7.97 5.55
CA THR A 208 -22.31 8.96 5.30
C THR A 208 -21.74 10.35 5.06
N GLU A 209 -20.43 10.51 5.26
CA GLU A 209 -19.75 11.80 5.13
C GLU A 209 -19.51 12.15 3.65
N PRO A 210 -19.74 13.41 3.24
CA PRO A 210 -19.31 13.90 1.95
C PRO A 210 -17.81 13.72 1.72
N ILE A 211 -17.44 13.35 0.50
CA ILE A 211 -16.04 13.15 0.11
C ILE A 211 -15.57 14.36 -0.67
N THR A 212 -14.44 14.92 -0.24
CA THR A 212 -13.81 16.03 -0.92
C THR A 212 -12.90 15.52 -2.03
N SER A 213 -13.20 15.96 -3.25
CA SER A 213 -12.45 15.70 -4.45
C SER A 213 -11.66 16.94 -4.89
N LEU A 214 -10.44 16.73 -5.35
CA LEU A 214 -9.60 17.74 -5.99
C LEU A 214 -9.54 17.43 -7.49
N PHE A 215 -9.76 18.44 -8.33
CA PHE A 215 -9.74 18.31 -9.79
C PHE A 215 -8.52 19.03 -10.34
N PHE A 216 -7.77 18.38 -11.24
CA PHE A 216 -6.53 18.92 -11.81
C PHE A 216 -6.66 19.13 -13.32
N ASP A 217 -5.77 19.94 -13.88
CA ASP A 217 -5.67 20.12 -15.33
C ASP A 217 -5.05 18.86 -15.98
N GLY A 218 -5.61 18.42 -17.10
CA GLY A 218 -5.14 17.21 -17.79
C GLY A 218 -6.16 16.61 -18.76
N PRO A 219 -5.72 15.70 -19.66
CA PRO A 219 -6.53 15.15 -20.75
C PRO A 219 -7.79 14.40 -20.29
N LEU A 220 -7.89 14.06 -19.01
CA LEU A 220 -9.06 13.40 -18.40
C LEU A 220 -9.61 14.13 -17.16
N VAL A 221 -9.17 15.37 -16.89
CA VAL A 221 -9.45 16.12 -15.64
C VAL A 221 -9.31 15.18 -14.44
N PRO A 222 -8.08 14.74 -14.10
CA PRO A 222 -7.90 13.74 -13.06
C PRO A 222 -8.57 14.21 -11.76
N GLU A 223 -9.42 13.34 -11.21
CA GLU A 223 -10.07 13.54 -9.92
C GLU A 223 -9.27 12.79 -8.87
N TRP A 224 -8.92 13.47 -7.78
CA TRP A 224 -8.40 12.82 -6.58
C TRP A 224 -9.40 12.96 -5.44
N ARG A 225 -10.05 11.85 -5.10
CA ARG A 225 -10.94 11.74 -3.94
C ARG A 225 -10.04 11.64 -2.71
N ALA A 226 -9.88 12.74 -1.99
CA ALA A 226 -8.77 12.88 -1.05
C ALA A 226 -9.18 12.53 0.38
N PHE A 227 -10.29 13.08 0.89
CA PHE A 227 -10.68 12.89 2.28
C PHE A 227 -12.19 13.09 2.50
N THR A 228 -12.73 12.61 3.62
CA THR A 228 -14.12 12.85 4.03
C THR A 228 -14.28 14.16 4.80
N THR A 229 -15.50 14.70 4.85
CA THR A 229 -15.83 15.89 5.65
C THR A 229 -17.11 15.63 6.45
N PRO A 230 -17.17 15.97 7.76
CA PRO A 230 -16.17 16.72 8.53
C PRO A 230 -15.06 15.87 9.18
N GLY A 231 -15.08 14.53 9.09
CA GLY A 231 -14.13 13.66 9.78
C GLY A 231 -12.66 13.78 9.33
N HIS A 232 -12.42 14.30 8.11
CA HIS A 232 -11.10 14.38 7.49
C HIS A 232 -10.41 13.01 7.38
N ASP A 233 -11.19 11.94 7.26
CA ASP A 233 -10.67 10.59 7.08
C ASP A 233 -10.09 10.43 5.67
N LEU A 234 -8.98 9.73 5.54
CA LEU A 234 -8.27 9.59 4.26
C LEU A 234 -9.06 8.65 3.34
N VAL A 235 -9.26 9.06 2.10
CA VAL A 235 -9.86 8.20 1.08
C VAL A 235 -8.73 7.46 0.35
N ILE A 236 -8.76 6.12 0.39
CA ILE A 236 -7.75 5.27 -0.24
C ILE A 236 -8.34 4.67 -1.52
N GLY A 237 -7.79 5.10 -2.64
CA GLY A 237 -8.33 4.80 -3.97
C GLY A 237 -9.74 5.34 -4.14
N ASN A 238 -10.61 4.59 -4.80
CA ASN A 238 -12.01 4.99 -5.05
C ASN A 238 -13.04 4.25 -4.20
N GLN A 239 -12.58 3.40 -3.27
CA GLN A 239 -13.42 2.38 -2.66
C GLN A 239 -13.33 2.34 -1.14
N TRP A 240 -12.34 2.99 -0.52
CA TRP A 240 -12.06 2.82 0.90
C TRP A 240 -11.86 4.16 1.60
N VAL A 241 -12.27 4.22 2.86
CA VAL A 241 -12.05 5.32 3.78
C VAL A 241 -11.31 4.77 4.99
N LEU A 242 -10.24 5.44 5.38
CA LEU A 242 -9.47 5.16 6.57
C LEU A 242 -10.08 5.95 7.74
N ALA A 243 -11.06 5.34 8.39
CA ALA A 243 -11.77 5.93 9.52
C ALA A 243 -10.92 5.86 10.78
N ARG A 244 -10.55 7.01 11.34
CA ARG A 244 -9.82 7.04 12.62
C ARG A 244 -10.75 6.70 13.76
N HIS A 245 -10.27 5.91 14.72
CA HIS A 245 -10.92 5.87 16.02
C HIS A 245 -10.66 7.22 16.69
N CYS A 246 -11.64 8.12 16.67
CA CYS A 246 -11.63 9.26 17.57
C CYS A 246 -11.59 8.67 18.98
N SER A 247 -10.41 8.70 19.61
CA SER A 247 -10.34 8.62 21.06
C SER A 247 -11.17 9.80 21.54
N GLU A 248 -12.34 9.55 22.10
CA GLU A 248 -13.17 10.60 22.69
C GLU A 248 -12.29 11.36 23.69
N GLY A 249 -11.86 12.56 23.30
CA GLY A 249 -11.06 13.48 24.11
C GLY A 249 -11.94 14.36 24.96
#